data_AF-A0A9D6EJ44-F1
#
_entry.id   AF-A0A9D6EJ44-F1
#
_cell.length_a   1.000
_cell.length_b   1.000
_cell.length_c   1.000
_cell.angle_alpha   90.00
_cell.angle_beta   90.00
_cell.angle_gamma   90.00
#
_symmetry.space_group_name_H-M   'P 1'
#
loop_
_entity.id
_entity.type
_entity.pdbx_description
1 polymer ?
#
loop_
_entity_poly.entity_id
_entity_poly.type
_entity_poly.pdbx_seq_one_letter_code
_entity_poly.pdbx_strand_id
1 'polypeptide(L)' 'MTTPTFKAGLEDVVVSTSEICFIDGEQGRLLYRGYDIHDLVARSTF' A
#
# COMPACT_ATOMS: atom_id res chain seq x y z
N MET A 1 -19.40 -14.18 21.93
CA MET A 1 -18.07 -13.63 22.30
C MET A 1 -17.10 -14.10 21.22
N THR A 2 -16.57 -13.19 20.40
CA THR A 2 -15.68 -13.55 19.27
C THR A 2 -14.24 -13.47 19.77
N THR A 3 -13.59 -14.62 19.94
CA THR A 3 -12.17 -14.69 20.30
C THR A 3 -11.33 -14.06 19.19
N PRO A 4 -10.41 -13.12 19.48
CA PRO A 4 -9.54 -12.58 18.45
C PRO A 4 -8.66 -13.71 17.91
N THR A 5 -8.87 -14.08 16.65
CA THR A 5 -8.02 -15.04 15.95
C THR A 5 -6.64 -14.41 15.80
N PHE A 6 -5.67 -14.91 16.57
CA PHE A 6 -4.27 -14.51 16.41
C PHE A 6 -3.79 -14.97 15.02
N LYS A 7 -3.57 -14.02 14.12
CA LYS A 7 -2.93 -14.26 12.83
C LYS A 7 -1.42 -14.08 12.99
N ALA A 8 -0.66 -15.12 12.68
CA ALA A 8 0.79 -15.03 12.68
C ALA A 8 1.25 -13.93 11.71
N GLY A 9 2.22 -13.11 12.11
CA GLY A 9 2.78 -12.07 11.24
C GLY A 9 1.87 -10.87 10.95
N LEU A 10 0.73 -10.72 11.65
CA LEU A 10 -0.23 -9.62 11.42
C LEU A 10 -0.80 -9.58 9.99
N GLU A 11 -0.89 -10.74 9.34
CA GLU A 11 -1.48 -10.87 8.02
C GLU A 11 -2.91 -10.30 8.00
N ASP A 12 -3.21 -9.45 7.03
CA ASP A 12 -4.47 -8.71 6.86
C ASP A 12 -4.87 -7.78 8.02
N VAL A 13 -3.98 -7.48 8.96
CA VAL A 13 -4.28 -6.54 10.06
C VAL A 13 -3.97 -5.12 9.62
N VAL A 14 -4.99 -4.25 9.59
CA VAL A 14 -4.82 -2.82 9.32
C VAL A 14 -4.25 -2.14 10.57
N VAL A 15 -2.99 -1.72 10.49
CA VAL A 15 -2.29 -1.06 11.61
C VAL A 15 -2.56 0.46 11.64
N SER A 16 -2.59 1.11 10.47
CA SER A 16 -2.84 2.56 10.33
C SER A 16 -3.18 2.90 8.87
N THR A 17 -3.76 4.08 8.64
CA THR A 17 -3.81 4.71 7.32
C THR A 17 -2.49 5.41 7.00
N SER A 18 -2.15 5.56 5.71
CA SER A 18 -0.94 6.24 5.23
C SER A 18 -1.22 6.97 3.92
N GLU A 19 -0.64 8.16 3.77
CA GLU A 19 -0.70 8.97 2.54
C GLU A 19 0.59 8.86 1.70
N ILE A 20 1.53 7.99 2.11
CA ILE A 20 2.85 7.88 1.46
C ILE A 20 2.74 7.12 0.13
N CYS A 21 2.02 6.01 0.14
CA CYS A 21 1.95 5.07 -0.97
C CYS A 21 0.56 4.44 -1.05
N PHE A 22 0.08 4.22 -2.26
CA PHE A 22 -1.17 3.52 -2.52
C PHE A 22 -0.93 2.42 -3.56
N ILE A 23 -1.44 1.23 -3.27
CA ILE A 23 -1.31 0.04 -4.11
C ILE A 23 -2.72 -0.38 -4.53
N ASP A 24 -2.98 -0.38 -5.83
CA ASP A 24 -4.19 -0.95 -6.42
C ASP A 24 -3.82 -2.27 -7.10
N GLY A 25 -4.11 -3.38 -6.43
CA GLY A 25 -3.81 -4.72 -6.93
C GLY A 25 -4.71 -5.16 -8.10
N GLU A 26 -5.89 -4.57 -8.25
CA GLU A 26 -6.81 -4.91 -9.35
C GLU A 26 -6.39 -4.24 -10.65
N GLN A 27 -6.01 -2.96 -10.58
CA GLN A 27 -5.53 -2.19 -11.73
C GLN A 27 -4.02 -2.34 -11.97
N GLY A 28 -3.29 -2.96 -11.04
CA GLY A 28 -1.83 -3.10 -11.10
C GLY A 28 -1.09 -1.77 -10.97
N ARG A 29 -1.62 -0.84 -10.16
CA ARG A 29 -1.08 0.53 -10.02
C ARG A 29 -0.37 0.73 -8.70
N LEU A 30 0.76 1.42 -8.77
CA LEU A 30 1.53 1.88 -7.63
C LEU A 30 1.63 3.40 -7.68
N LEU A 31 1.03 4.06 -6.68
CA LEU A 31 1.09 5.51 -6.55
C LEU A 31 2.01 5.87 -5.39
N TYR A 32 2.96 6.77 -5.64
CA TYR A 32 3.82 7.33 -4.62
C TYR A 32 3.46 8.80 -4.40
N ARG A 33 2.94 9.14 -3.21
CA ARG A 33 2.38 10.47 -2.90
C ARG A 33 1.39 10.99 -3.95
N GLY A 34 0.63 10.08 -4.57
CA GLY A 34 -0.35 10.40 -5.62
C GLY A 34 0.20 10.41 -7.06
N TYR A 35 1.51 10.26 -7.26
CA TYR A 35 2.12 10.14 -8.58
C TYR A 35 2.22 8.68 -9.01
N ASP A 36 1.87 8.39 -10.26
CA ASP A 36 2.07 7.05 -10.81
C ASP A 36 3.56 6.71 -10.87
N ILE A 37 3.92 5.49 -10.51
CA ILE A 37 5.31 5.05 -10.53
C ILE A 37 5.94 5.19 -11.92
N HIS A 38 5.18 5.01 -12.99
CA HIS A 38 5.67 5.17 -14.36
C HIS A 38 6.06 6.61 -14.67
N ASP A 39 5.30 7.59 -14.15
CA ASP A 39 5.62 9.01 -14.29
C ASP A 39 6.91 9.35 -13.54
N LEU A 40 7.08 8.81 -12.33
CA LEU A 40 8.28 9.03 -11.52
C LEU A 40 9.52 8.42 -12.17
N VAL A 41 9.42 7.22 -12.73
CA VAL A 41 10.52 6.58 -13.45
C VAL A 41 10.98 7.42 -14.65
N ALA A 42 10.05 8.05 -15.37
CA ALA A 42 10.37 8.81 -16.56
C ALA A 42 10.91 10.23 -16.26
N ARG A 43 10.56 10.82 -15.11
CA ARG A 43 10.71 12.27 -14.88
C ARG A 43 11.44 12.64 -13.59
N SER A 44 11.74 11.68 -12.72
CA SER A 44 12.35 11.93 -11.41
C SER A 44 13.74 11.32 -11.32
N THR A 45 14.55 11.87 -10.43
CA THR A 45 15.82 11.30 -9.98
C THR A 45 15.68 10.86 -8.52
N PHE A 46 16.54 9.92 -8.09
CA PHE A 46 16.57 9.42 -6.71
C PHE A 46 17.22 10.42 -5.75
#